data_AF-A0A433D2L7-F1
#
_entry.id   AF-A0A433D2L7-F1
#
_cell.length_a   1.000
_cell.length_b   1.000
_cell.length_c   1.000
_cell.angle_alpha   90.00
_cell.angle_beta   90.00
_cell.angle_gamma   90.00
#
_symmetry.space_group_name_H-M   'P 1'
#
loop_
_entity.id
_entity.type
_entity.pdbx_description
1 polymer ?
#
loop_
_entity_poly.entity_id
_entity_poly.type
_entity_poly.pdbx_seq_one_letter_code
_entity_poly.pdbx_strand_id
1 'polypeptide(L)'
;MKQGVCTLANYLPSLSPFGHPTTISTVERRRRDNINEKIQELGQLLPEQLVDGANKPNKGAILRKSVDHIKTLQTEVTTYAYRVKELESLLEKYRISGASLPSENGAPGASSQAASASQQGGGSMGMQGLQISGPSGNGNA
;
A
#
# COMPACT_ATOMS: atom_id res chain seq x y z
N MET A 1 64.40 -6.88 56.72
CA MET A 1 63.82 -7.69 55.62
C MET A 1 62.60 -8.43 56.12
N LYS A 2 61.40 -7.87 55.95
CA LYS A 2 60.14 -8.64 55.85
C LYS A 2 59.23 -7.93 54.86
N GLN A 3 59.07 -8.58 53.71
CA GLN A 3 57.96 -8.43 52.77
C GLN A 3 56.65 -8.46 53.58
N GLY A 4 55.65 -7.62 53.33
CA GLY A 4 54.94 -7.49 52.06
C GLY A 4 53.58 -8.15 52.24
N VAL A 5 52.50 -7.35 52.26
CA VAL A 5 51.16 -7.72 51.75
C VAL A 5 50.32 -6.45 51.71
N CYS A 6 49.99 -6.03 50.50
CA CYS A 6 49.08 -4.94 50.19
C CYS A 6 47.67 -5.25 50.72
N THR A 7 47.15 -4.38 51.59
CA THR A 7 45.73 -4.33 51.93
C THR A 7 44.96 -3.71 50.76
N LEU A 8 44.71 -4.51 49.72
CA LEU A 8 43.65 -4.24 48.73
C LEU A 8 42.41 -4.99 49.16
N ALA A 9 41.61 -4.37 50.02
CA ALA A 9 40.25 -4.81 50.30
C ALA A 9 39.32 -3.62 50.10
N ASN A 10 38.22 -3.89 49.38
CA ASN A 10 37.00 -3.08 49.24
C ASN A 10 36.83 -2.27 47.96
N TYR A 11 36.93 -2.96 46.82
CA TYR A 11 35.99 -2.74 45.72
C TYR A 11 35.35 -4.08 45.33
N LEU A 12 34.42 -4.54 46.15
CA LEU A 12 33.47 -5.60 45.77
C LEU A 12 32.19 -4.91 45.28
N PRO A 13 31.77 -5.05 44.02
CA PRO A 13 30.46 -4.60 43.61
C PRO A 13 29.42 -5.49 44.31
N SER A 14 28.53 -4.85 45.05
CA SER A 14 27.32 -5.43 45.63
C SER A 14 26.53 -6.17 44.56
N LEU A 15 26.66 -7.50 44.53
CA LEU A 15 25.80 -8.40 43.77
C LEU A 15 24.56 -8.68 44.61
N SER A 16 23.53 -7.86 44.42
CA SER A 16 22.16 -8.16 44.83
C SER A 16 21.61 -9.31 43.96
N PRO A 17 20.98 -10.35 44.54
CA PRO A 17 20.62 -11.57 43.80
C PRO A 17 19.24 -11.54 43.11
N PHE A 18 18.52 -10.41 43.08
CA PHE A 18 17.20 -10.35 42.43
C PHE A 18 17.05 -9.12 41.55
N GLY A 19 17.05 -9.36 40.24
CA GLY A 19 16.83 -8.37 39.21
C GLY A 19 17.95 -8.36 38.18
N HIS A 20 18.05 -9.41 37.36
CA HIS A 20 18.75 -9.27 36.10
C HIS A 20 18.01 -8.19 35.28
N PRO A 21 18.64 -7.05 34.95
CA PRO A 21 18.16 -6.32 33.79
C PRO A 21 18.39 -7.27 32.63
N THR A 22 17.32 -7.71 31.97
CA THR A 22 17.48 -8.35 30.67
C THR A 22 18.12 -7.30 29.78
N THR A 23 19.44 -7.37 29.63
CA THR A 23 20.22 -6.52 28.73
C THR A 23 19.90 -6.98 27.32
N ILE A 24 18.67 -6.71 26.92
CA ILE A 24 18.23 -6.87 25.54
C ILE A 24 19.10 -5.88 24.79
N SER A 25 20.03 -6.42 23.99
CA SER A 25 20.90 -5.62 23.14
C SER A 25 20.06 -4.54 22.46
N THR A 26 20.56 -3.29 22.40
CA THR A 26 19.85 -2.18 21.76
C THR A 26 19.35 -2.56 20.36
N VAL A 27 20.12 -3.40 19.66
CA VAL A 27 19.75 -3.98 18.36
C VAL A 27 18.51 -4.89 18.46
N GLU A 28 18.48 -5.79 19.44
CA GLU A 28 17.37 -6.71 19.67
C GLU A 28 16.08 -5.96 20.04
N ARG A 29 16.19 -4.91 20.87
CA ARG A 29 15.06 -4.05 21.18
C ARG A 29 14.50 -3.39 19.93
N ARG A 30 15.35 -2.78 19.09
CA ARG A 30 14.94 -2.16 17.81
C ARG A 30 14.25 -3.15 16.87
N ARG A 31 14.76 -4.38 16.74
CA ARG A 31 14.12 -5.40 15.90
C ARG A 31 12.70 -5.70 16.36
N ARG A 32 12.51 -5.88 17.68
CA ARG A 32 11.19 -6.15 18.25
C ARG A 32 10.24 -4.98 18.08
N ASP A 33 10.73 -3.76 18.26
CA ASP A 33 9.93 -2.54 18.09
C ASP A 33 9.47 -2.41 16.63
N ASN A 34 10.36 -2.62 15.66
CA ASN A 34 10.01 -2.61 14.23
C ASN A 34 8.99 -3.69 13.84
N ILE A 35 9.13 -4.91 14.37
CA ILE A 35 8.12 -5.98 14.15
C ILE A 35 6.76 -5.56 14.72
N ASN A 36 6.74 -4.96 15.91
CA ASN A 36 5.50 -4.51 16.55
C ASN A 36 4.83 -3.38 15.76
N GLU A 37 5.60 -2.46 15.20
CA GLU A 37 5.10 -1.41 14.31
C GLU A 37 4.42 -2.01 13.09
N LYS A 38 5.05 -2.97 12.40
CA LYS A 38 4.45 -3.63 11.23
C LYS A 38 3.18 -4.39 11.56
N ILE A 39 3.12 -5.05 12.72
CA ILE A 39 1.88 -5.70 13.17
C ILE A 39 0.79 -4.65 13.43
N GLN A 40 1.11 -3.49 13.99
CA GLN A 40 0.13 -2.42 14.21
C GLN A 40 -0.35 -1.77 12.91
N GLU A 41 0.56 -1.49 11.97
CA GLU A 41 0.23 -0.99 10.62
C GLU A 41 -0.74 -1.95 9.91
N LEU A 42 -0.44 -3.26 9.93
CA LEU A 42 -1.34 -4.28 9.38
C LEU A 42 -2.73 -4.22 10.04
N GLY A 43 -2.79 -4.01 11.35
CA GLY A 43 -4.05 -3.87 12.08
C GLY A 43 -4.90 -2.67 11.64
N GLN A 44 -4.27 -1.58 11.17
CA GLN A 44 -4.96 -0.38 10.67
C GLN A 44 -5.45 -0.53 9.22
N LEU A 45 -4.81 -1.41 8.43
CA LEU A 45 -5.23 -1.72 7.06
C LEU A 45 -6.38 -2.72 7.01
N LEU A 46 -6.70 -3.37 8.13
CA LEU A 46 -7.83 -4.28 8.21
C LEU A 46 -9.15 -3.51 8.20
N PRO A 47 -10.17 -4.00 7.49
CA PRO A 47 -11.48 -3.40 7.50
C PRO A 47 -12.11 -3.47 8.90
N GLU A 48 -12.84 -2.43 9.30
CA GLU A 48 -13.39 -2.29 10.66
C GLU A 48 -14.27 -3.48 11.08
N GLN A 49 -15.07 -4.04 10.17
CA GLN A 49 -15.88 -5.24 10.46
C GLN A 49 -15.05 -6.48 10.84
N LEU A 50 -13.77 -6.53 10.45
CA LEU A 50 -12.88 -7.62 10.84
C LEU A 50 -12.20 -7.35 12.18
N VAL A 51 -12.21 -6.13 12.73
CA VAL A 51 -11.54 -5.82 13.99
C VAL A 51 -12.57 -5.76 15.11
N ASP A 52 -12.48 -6.65 16.10
CA ASP A 52 -13.46 -6.73 17.18
C ASP A 52 -13.35 -5.46 18.05
N GLY A 53 -14.19 -4.46 17.77
CA GLY A 53 -14.06 -3.07 18.24
C GLY A 53 -14.06 -2.83 19.75
N ALA A 54 -14.32 -3.87 20.56
CA ALA A 54 -14.28 -3.79 22.02
C ALA A 54 -12.92 -4.17 22.63
N ASN A 55 -12.04 -4.87 21.89
CA ASN A 55 -10.79 -5.38 22.42
C ASN A 55 -9.60 -5.01 21.55
N LYS A 56 -8.48 -4.64 22.19
CA LYS A 56 -7.21 -4.40 21.49
C LYS A 56 -6.86 -5.65 20.69
N PRO A 57 -6.82 -5.60 19.35
CA PRO A 57 -6.73 -6.80 18.54
C PRO A 57 -5.42 -7.54 18.84
N ASN A 58 -5.53 -8.84 19.11
CA ASN A 58 -4.38 -9.64 19.47
C ASN A 58 -3.47 -9.84 18.25
N LYS A 59 -2.15 -9.93 18.45
CA LYS A 59 -1.17 -9.99 17.35
C LYS A 59 -1.45 -11.14 16.37
N GLY A 60 -1.83 -12.31 16.88
CA GLY A 60 -2.15 -13.48 16.05
C GLY A 60 -3.39 -13.27 15.17
N ALA A 61 -4.42 -12.59 15.69
CA ALA A 61 -5.64 -12.25 14.98
C ALA A 61 -5.36 -11.20 13.92
N ILE A 62 -4.56 -10.17 14.22
CA ILE A 62 -4.14 -9.19 13.21
C ILE A 62 -3.44 -9.91 12.06
N LEU A 63 -2.46 -10.77 12.34
CA LEU A 63 -1.74 -11.51 11.32
C LEU A 63 -2.67 -12.40 10.49
N ARG A 64 -3.52 -13.21 11.14
CA ARG A 64 -4.45 -14.10 10.45
C ARG A 64 -5.44 -13.32 9.57
N LYS A 65 -6.11 -12.32 10.14
CA LYS A 65 -7.08 -11.48 9.43
C LYS A 65 -6.42 -10.73 8.27
N SER A 66 -5.15 -10.31 8.42
CA SER A 66 -4.40 -9.64 7.33
C SER A 66 -4.16 -10.59 6.16
N VAL A 67 -3.74 -11.82 6.44
CA VAL A 67 -3.55 -12.85 5.41
C VAL A 67 -4.85 -13.15 4.67
N ASP A 68 -5.95 -13.32 5.41
CA ASP A 68 -7.26 -13.61 4.83
C ASP A 68 -7.74 -12.43 3.97
N HIS A 69 -7.58 -11.19 4.46
CA HIS A 69 -7.97 -9.99 3.72
C HIS A 69 -7.17 -9.81 2.42
N ILE A 70 -5.86 -10.06 2.43
CA ILE A 70 -5.03 -10.02 1.22
C ILE A 70 -5.53 -11.01 0.17
N LYS A 71 -5.92 -12.23 0.57
CA LYS A 71 -6.48 -13.23 -0.35
C LYS A 71 -7.82 -12.76 -0.95
N THR A 72 -8.67 -12.14 -0.14
CA THR A 72 -9.92 -11.54 -0.61
C THR A 72 -9.63 -10.45 -1.64
N LEU A 73 -8.74 -9.50 -1.34
CA LEU A 73 -8.36 -8.42 -2.26
C LEU A 73 -7.79 -8.96 -3.58
N GLN A 74 -6.94 -10.00 -3.55
CA GLN A 74 -6.43 -10.64 -4.76
C GLN A 74 -7.56 -11.23 -5.62
N THR A 75 -8.56 -11.84 -4.98
CA THR A 75 -9.73 -12.40 -5.65
C THR A 75 -10.61 -11.30 -6.24
N GLU A 76 -10.84 -10.21 -5.50
CA GLU A 76 -11.60 -9.06 -5.95
C GLU A 76 -10.92 -8.36 -7.14
N VAL A 77 -9.62 -8.10 -7.08
CA VAL A 77 -8.84 -7.53 -8.19
C VAL A 77 -8.98 -8.38 -9.45
N THR A 78 -8.89 -9.70 -9.33
CA THR A 78 -9.06 -10.63 -10.45
C THR A 78 -10.47 -10.55 -11.03
N THR A 79 -11.48 -10.50 -10.15
CA THR A 79 -12.89 -10.40 -10.54
C THR A 79 -13.18 -9.07 -11.24
N TYR A 80 -12.68 -7.97 -10.71
CA TYR A 80 -12.82 -6.65 -11.31
C TYR A 80 -12.13 -6.56 -12.66
N ALA A 81 -10.93 -7.13 -12.80
CA ALA A 81 -10.24 -7.18 -14.10
C ALA A 81 -11.06 -7.93 -15.15
N TYR A 82 -11.67 -9.07 -14.80
CA TYR A 82 -12.57 -9.79 -15.69
C TYR A 82 -13.79 -8.96 -16.06
N ARG A 83 -14.43 -8.33 -15.06
CA ARG A 83 -15.64 -7.53 -15.27
C ARG A 83 -15.39 -6.31 -16.15
N VAL A 84 -14.26 -5.63 -15.95
CA VAL A 84 -13.85 -4.50 -16.81
C VAL A 84 -13.68 -4.97 -18.25
N LYS A 85 -12.98 -6.08 -18.48
CA LYS A 85 -12.80 -6.65 -19.83
C LYS A 85 -14.12 -7.05 -20.50
N GLU A 86 -15.04 -7.64 -19.74
CA GLU A 86 -16.37 -7.99 -20.23
C GLU A 86 -17.17 -6.75 -20.66
N LEU A 87 -17.16 -5.71 -19.83
CA LEU A 87 -17.84 -4.45 -20.11
C LEU A 87 -17.21 -3.73 -21.32
N GLU A 88 -15.89 -3.72 -21.44
CA GLU A 88 -15.18 -3.19 -22.61
C GLU A 88 -15.57 -3.95 -23.89
N SER A 89 -15.65 -5.29 -23.84
CA SER A 89 -16.09 -6.10 -24.99
C SER A 89 -17.55 -5.82 -25.37
N LEU A 90 -18.42 -5.62 -24.37
CA LEU A 90 -19.82 -5.27 -24.61
C LEU A 90 -19.93 -3.89 -25.28
N LEU A 91 -19.21 -2.88 -24.77
CA LEU A 91 -19.17 -1.56 -25.35
C LEU A 91 -18.65 -1.58 -26.79
N GLU A 92 -17.63 -2.38 -27.09
CA GLU A 92 -17.13 -2.53 -28.45
C GLU A 92 -18.19 -3.12 -29.38
N LYS A 93 -18.95 -4.13 -28.93
CA LYS A 93 -20.07 -4.67 -29.71
C LYS A 93 -21.14 -3.61 -30.00
N TYR A 94 -21.50 -2.78 -29.02
CA TYR A 94 -22.47 -1.70 -29.20
C TYR A 94 -21.93 -0.54 -30.04
N ARG A 95 -20.62 -0.28 -29.98
CA ARG A 95 -19.96 0.71 -30.84
C ARG A 95 -20.00 0.29 -32.31
N ILE A 96 -19.76 -0.99 -32.58
CA ILE A 96 -19.81 -1.55 -33.94
C ILE A 96 -21.25 -1.61 -34.46
N SER A 97 -22.24 -1.93 -33.61
CA SER A 97 -23.64 -1.99 -34.00
C SER A 97 -24.35 -0.62 -34.03
N GLY A 98 -23.78 0.41 -33.41
CA GLY A 98 -24.34 1.75 -33.29
C GLY A 98 -23.75 2.82 -34.22
N ALA A 99 -23.01 2.45 -35.27
CA ALA A 99 -22.48 3.42 -36.24
C ALA A 99 -23.48 3.77 -37.35
N SER A 100 -24.57 4.44 -36.98
CA SER A 100 -25.27 5.39 -37.84
C SER A 100 -25.76 6.59 -37.02
N LEU A 101 -24.79 7.37 -36.51
CA LEU A 101 -25.06 8.76 -36.17
C LEU A 101 -25.05 9.56 -37.48
N PRO A 102 -26.19 10.11 -37.96
CA PRO A 102 -26.15 11.08 -39.04
C PRO A 102 -25.48 12.34 -38.49
N SER A 103 -24.28 12.61 -38.98
CA SER A 103 -23.65 13.93 -38.89
C SER A 103 -24.48 14.88 -39.76
N GLU A 104 -25.44 15.58 -39.16
CA GLU A 104 -26.19 16.63 -39.84
C GLU A 104 -25.24 17.80 -40.15
N ASN A 105 -25.08 18.06 -41.44
CA ASN A 105 -24.31 19.17 -41.99
C ASN A 105 -25.18 20.44 -42.04
N GLY A 106 -24.69 21.53 -41.44
CA GLY A 106 -24.64 22.86 -42.07
C GLY A 106 -25.89 23.74 -42.12
N ALA A 107 -25.86 24.86 -41.36
CA ALA A 107 -26.34 26.15 -41.85
C ALA A 107 -25.54 27.33 -41.21
N PRO A 108 -25.17 28.36 -42.01
CA PRO A 108 -24.46 29.57 -41.57
C PRO A 108 -25.41 30.75 -41.28
N GLY A 109 -25.01 31.62 -40.34
CA GLY A 109 -25.35 33.05 -40.33
C GLY A 109 -26.60 33.50 -39.57
N ALA A 110 -26.42 34.22 -38.45
CA ALA A 110 -26.89 35.61 -38.30
C ALA A 110 -26.37 36.23 -36.99
N SER A 111 -25.82 37.42 -37.14
CA SER A 111 -25.21 38.33 -36.18
C SER A 111 -26.02 38.67 -34.92
N SER A 112 -25.34 38.82 -33.78
CA SER A 112 -25.50 39.97 -32.88
C SER A 112 -24.21 40.18 -32.08
N GLN A 113 -23.73 41.41 -32.08
CA GLN A 113 -22.53 41.89 -31.43
C GLN A 113 -22.59 41.75 -29.91
N ALA A 114 -21.48 41.37 -29.28
CA ALA A 114 -21.01 41.99 -28.04
C ALA A 114 -19.50 41.71 -27.87
N ALA A 115 -18.73 42.79 -27.93
CA ALA A 115 -17.30 42.79 -27.68
C ALA A 115 -17.00 42.59 -26.19
N SER A 116 -16.01 41.74 -25.87
CA SER A 116 -14.94 42.08 -24.94
C SER A 116 -13.83 41.03 -25.02
N ALA A 117 -12.60 41.55 -25.03
CA ALA A 117 -11.37 40.82 -25.29
C ALA A 117 -10.77 40.25 -24.00
N SER A 118 -10.24 39.04 -24.07
CA SER A 118 -8.95 38.67 -23.43
C SER A 118 -8.41 37.35 -23.98
N GLN A 119 -7.36 37.49 -24.78
CA GLN A 119 -6.27 36.55 -25.13
C GLN A 119 -5.59 36.01 -23.84
N GLN A 120 -4.88 34.88 -23.72
CA GLN A 120 -4.09 34.06 -24.66
C GLN A 120 -3.56 32.77 -23.96
N GLY A 121 -3.26 31.72 -24.76
CA GLY A 121 -2.34 30.57 -24.47
C GLY A 121 -3.01 29.30 -23.94
N GLY A 122 -3.12 28.13 -24.60
CA GLY A 122 -2.35 27.50 -25.70
C GLY A 122 -1.04 26.88 -25.16
N GLY A 123 -0.72 25.58 -25.18
CA GLY A 123 -1.31 24.34 -25.68
C GLY A 123 -0.36 23.16 -25.34
N SER A 124 -0.52 22.01 -26.02
CA SER A 124 0.33 20.78 -26.02
C SER A 124 -0.01 19.74 -24.94
N MET A 125 -0.73 18.63 -25.20
CA MET A 125 -0.43 17.46 -26.07
C MET A 125 0.79 16.66 -25.58
N GLY A 126 0.55 15.44 -25.08
CA GLY A 126 1.59 14.55 -24.56
C GLY A 126 1.03 13.18 -24.13
N MET A 127 0.73 12.35 -25.11
CA MET A 127 0.37 10.93 -24.99
C MET A 127 1.61 10.10 -24.63
N GLN A 128 1.62 9.39 -23.52
CA GLN A 128 2.60 8.33 -23.23
C GLN A 128 1.89 7.12 -22.64
N GLY A 129 1.72 6.11 -23.51
CA GLY A 129 1.24 4.79 -23.13
C GLY A 129 2.27 4.05 -22.28
N LEU A 130 1.81 3.46 -21.20
CA LEU A 130 2.59 2.52 -20.40
C LEU A 130 2.51 1.14 -21.06
N GLN A 131 3.58 0.74 -21.74
CA GLN A 131 3.77 -0.65 -22.16
C GLN A 131 4.14 -1.48 -20.92
N ILE A 132 3.21 -2.27 -20.41
CA ILE A 132 3.51 -3.34 -19.46
C ILE A 132 3.85 -4.61 -20.23
N SER A 133 5.14 -4.81 -20.47
CA SER A 133 5.69 -6.07 -20.95
C SER A 133 5.45 -7.15 -19.90
N GLY A 134 4.64 -8.15 -20.22
CA GLY A 134 4.47 -9.34 -19.37
C GLY A 134 5.76 -10.18 -19.34
N PRO A 135 6.12 -10.79 -18.20
CA PRO A 135 7.21 -11.76 -18.17
C PRO A 135 6.78 -13.04 -18.86
N SER A 136 7.53 -13.41 -19.90
CA SER A 136 7.53 -14.71 -20.55
C SER A 136 7.52 -15.85 -19.52
N GLY A 137 6.63 -16.81 -19.72
CA GLY A 137 6.63 -18.07 -19.01
C GLY A 137 7.96 -18.78 -19.19
N ASN A 138 8.64 -19.07 -18.08
CA ASN A 138 9.71 -20.04 -18.06
C ASN A 138 9.08 -21.39 -17.68
N GLY A 139 8.80 -22.21 -18.70
CA GLY A 139 8.51 -23.61 -18.51
C GLY A 139 9.79 -24.29 -18.04
N ASN A 140 9.74 -24.90 -16.86
CA ASN A 140 10.72 -25.90 -16.47
C ASN A 140 9.96 -27.15 -16.05
N ALA A 141 10.55 -28.27 -16.48
CA ALA A 141 10.11 -29.64 -16.32
C ALA A 141 9.80 -30.05 -14.88
#